data_AF-A0A9X6JQH9-F1
#
_entry.id   AF-A0A9X6JQH9-F1
#
_cell.length_a   1.000
_cell.length_b   1.000
_cell.length_c   1.000
_cell.angle_alpha   90.00
_cell.angle_beta   90.00
_cell.angle_gamma   90.00
#
_symmetry.space_group_name_H-M   'P 1'
#
loop_
_entity.id
_entity.type
_entity.pdbx_description
1 polymer ?
#
loop_
_entity_poly.entity_id
_entity_poly.type
_entity_poly.pdbx_seq_one_letter_code
_entity_poly.pdbx_strand_id
1 'polypeptide(L)'
;MAEVGTGGLASPIVIPLDIVATATGASLFVHGGFVWNKSIQNTKDTIQKIQSSGGGAANGKPSSNKNKTVDNFDAKTATNKQKGNYGEIKSSDNLLNNQSLKEAGFDLKPVGKSAPTGINDKIVKGIDGLYENANQNSNIKYVIDEAKFGSSQLGKTKDGRQMSNDWLNGAKTRKSRILKAVDGDAKLASKITKALQDQEVERVLSKVDSSGNVKTFRIDAKGDIIGEWP
;
A
#
# COMPACT_ATOMS: atom_id res chain seq x y z
N MET A 1 53.34 -9.90 -62.59
CA MET A 1 52.47 -10.58 -63.58
C MET A 1 51.64 -11.60 -62.83
N ALA A 2 50.33 -11.61 -63.12
CA ALA A 2 49.26 -12.51 -62.66
C ALA A 2 49.09 -12.75 -61.15
N GLU A 3 47.96 -12.25 -60.61
CA GLU A 3 47.12 -13.07 -59.74
C GLU A 3 45.64 -12.71 -59.97
N VAL A 4 44.85 -13.74 -60.27
CA VAL A 4 43.40 -13.71 -60.49
C VAL A 4 42.70 -14.08 -59.19
N GLY A 5 41.60 -13.39 -58.87
CA GLY A 5 40.77 -13.72 -57.72
C GLY A 5 39.47 -12.92 -57.73
N THR A 6 38.50 -13.42 -58.47
CA THR A 6 37.14 -12.89 -58.64
C THR A 6 36.23 -13.24 -57.47
N GLY A 7 35.31 -12.34 -57.14
CA GLY A 7 33.95 -12.72 -56.74
C GLY A 7 33.61 -12.57 -55.26
N GLY A 8 32.62 -11.72 -54.99
CA GLY A 8 32.01 -11.60 -53.67
C GLY A 8 31.03 -10.43 -53.55
N LEU A 9 30.11 -10.28 -54.51
CA LEU A 9 28.98 -9.37 -54.36
C LEU A 9 27.94 -10.05 -53.46
N ALA A 10 27.70 -9.50 -52.29
CA ALA A 10 26.64 -9.95 -51.39
C ALA A 10 25.28 -9.53 -51.96
N SER A 11 24.44 -10.52 -52.27
CA SER A 11 23.05 -10.34 -52.69
C SER A 11 22.18 -9.85 -51.52
N PRO A 12 21.14 -9.03 -51.78
CA PRO A 12 20.18 -8.61 -50.75
C PRO A 12 19.27 -9.77 -50.35
N ILE A 13 19.12 -9.99 -49.03
CA ILE A 13 18.15 -10.96 -48.49
C ILE A 13 16.77 -10.30 -48.47
N VAL A 14 15.90 -10.79 -49.35
CA VAL A 14 14.44 -10.58 -49.33
C VAL A 14 13.84 -11.53 -48.30
N ILE A 15 13.01 -11.01 -47.40
CA ILE A 15 12.29 -11.81 -46.41
C ILE A 15 10.96 -12.26 -47.04
N PRO A 16 10.71 -13.56 -47.25
CA PRO A 16 9.38 -14.03 -47.61
C PRO A 16 8.50 -14.03 -46.34
N LEU A 17 7.33 -13.42 -46.46
CA LEU A 17 6.23 -13.61 -45.53
C LEU A 17 5.51 -14.90 -45.93
N ASP A 18 5.26 -15.76 -44.94
CA ASP A 18 4.14 -16.70 -44.79
C ASP A 18 4.61 -18.04 -44.23
N ILE A 19 4.00 -18.49 -43.13
CA ILE A 19 3.47 -19.85 -42.93
C ILE A 19 2.73 -19.91 -41.58
N VAL A 20 1.46 -20.30 -41.67
CA VAL A 20 0.56 -20.74 -40.60
C VAL A 20 1.12 -21.99 -39.91
N ALA A 21 0.95 -22.09 -38.59
CA ALA A 21 0.99 -23.38 -37.89
C ALA A 21 0.00 -23.40 -36.72
N THR A 22 -1.04 -24.23 -36.86
CA THR A 22 -1.83 -24.76 -35.74
C THR A 22 -1.11 -26.00 -35.20
N ALA A 23 -0.91 -26.10 -33.90
CA ALA A 23 -0.44 -27.32 -33.26
C ALA A 23 -1.13 -27.53 -31.89
N THR A 24 -2.00 -28.54 -31.85
CA THR A 24 -2.45 -29.27 -30.66
C THR A 24 -1.31 -30.15 -30.11
N GLY A 25 -1.14 -30.22 -28.79
CA GLY A 25 -0.35 -31.31 -28.18
C GLY A 25 0.24 -31.01 -26.81
N ALA A 26 -0.13 -31.80 -25.81
CA ALA A 26 0.29 -31.72 -24.42
C ALA A 26 1.75 -32.18 -24.17
N SER A 27 2.43 -31.57 -23.19
CA SER A 27 3.06 -32.28 -22.05
C SER A 27 3.90 -31.39 -21.13
N LEU A 28 3.67 -31.62 -19.83
CA LEU A 28 4.60 -31.60 -18.69
C LEU A 28 5.40 -30.32 -18.36
N PHE A 29 4.92 -29.62 -17.32
CA PHE A 29 5.79 -29.08 -16.29
C PHE A 29 5.40 -29.69 -14.94
N VAL A 30 6.30 -30.47 -14.36
CA VAL A 30 6.26 -30.89 -12.96
C VAL A 30 7.44 -30.23 -12.23
N HIS A 31 7.13 -29.69 -11.05
CA HIS A 31 7.98 -29.29 -9.92
C HIS A 31 8.14 -27.78 -9.66
N GLY A 32 7.60 -27.38 -8.51
CA GLY A 32 7.90 -26.10 -7.86
C GLY A 32 6.70 -25.54 -7.12
N GLY A 33 6.23 -26.24 -6.08
CA GLY A 33 5.08 -25.82 -5.29
C GLY A 33 5.31 -24.50 -4.57
N PHE A 34 4.34 -23.60 -4.69
CA PHE A 34 4.02 -22.60 -3.67
C PHE A 34 2.50 -22.46 -3.61
N VAL A 35 1.88 -23.23 -2.72
CA VAL A 35 0.46 -23.13 -2.40
C VAL A 35 0.30 -21.95 -1.44
N TRP A 36 -0.20 -20.81 -1.92
CA TRP A 36 -0.61 -19.70 -1.06
C TRP A 36 -2.01 -20.00 -0.49
N ASN A 37 -2.10 -20.90 0.48
CA ASN A 37 -3.33 -21.11 1.25
C ASN A 37 -3.20 -20.44 2.61
N LYS A 38 -3.57 -19.16 2.72
CA LYS A 38 -3.87 -18.54 4.03
C LYS A 38 -4.68 -17.23 4.03
N SER A 39 -5.51 -16.97 3.03
CA SER A 39 -6.47 -15.85 3.09
C SER A 39 -7.93 -16.27 2.90
N ILE A 40 -8.22 -17.40 2.23
CA ILE A 40 -9.58 -17.91 2.05
C ILE A 40 -9.82 -19.12 2.97
N GLN A 41 -9.72 -18.91 4.29
CA GLN A 41 -10.25 -19.88 5.28
C GLN A 41 -11.13 -19.15 6.31
N ASN A 42 -10.74 -17.95 6.73
CA ASN A 42 -11.53 -17.15 7.68
C ASN A 42 -12.92 -16.74 7.18
N THR A 43 -13.12 -16.58 5.86
CA THR A 43 -14.44 -16.24 5.33
C THR A 43 -15.41 -17.43 5.34
N LYS A 44 -14.92 -18.66 5.16
CA LYS A 44 -15.77 -19.86 5.18
C LYS A 44 -16.14 -20.29 6.60
N ASP A 45 -15.20 -20.19 7.54
CA ASP A 45 -15.45 -20.51 8.96
C ASP A 45 -16.43 -19.52 9.63
N THR A 46 -16.44 -18.26 9.17
CA THR A 46 -17.36 -17.23 9.69
C THR A 46 -18.80 -17.41 9.17
N ILE A 47 -18.97 -17.91 7.94
CA ILE A 47 -20.30 -18.08 7.33
C ILE A 47 -20.95 -19.43 7.69
N GLN A 48 -20.17 -20.48 7.96
CA GLN A 48 -20.74 -21.76 8.42
C GLN A 48 -21.34 -21.73 9.83
N LYS A 49 -20.98 -20.74 10.67
CA LYS A 49 -21.44 -20.66 12.06
C LYS A 49 -22.76 -19.90 12.28
N ILE A 50 -23.40 -19.39 11.22
CA ILE A 50 -24.66 -18.62 11.33
C ILE A 50 -25.92 -19.50 11.15
N GLN A 51 -25.78 -20.78 10.80
CA GLN A 51 -26.92 -21.66 10.50
C GLN A 51 -27.10 -22.87 11.44
N SER A 52 -26.81 -22.74 12.74
CA SER A 52 -27.26 -23.77 13.69
C SER A 52 -27.90 -23.17 14.94
N SER A 53 -29.23 -23.22 14.94
CA SER A 53 -30.13 -22.95 16.06
C SER A 53 -30.07 -24.06 17.11
N GLY A 54 -30.16 -23.70 18.39
CA GLY A 54 -30.47 -24.65 19.47
C GLY A 54 -30.29 -23.99 20.84
N GLY A 55 -31.35 -23.97 21.66
CA GLY A 55 -31.46 -23.12 22.85
C GLY A 55 -30.68 -23.59 24.08
N GLY A 56 -30.66 -22.73 25.11
CA GLY A 56 -30.12 -23.05 26.43
C GLY A 56 -29.72 -21.80 27.22
N ALA A 57 -30.50 -21.48 28.25
CA ALA A 57 -30.25 -20.37 29.16
C ALA A 57 -28.98 -20.58 30.00
N ALA A 58 -28.11 -19.58 30.08
CA ALA A 58 -27.10 -19.47 31.13
C ALA A 58 -26.72 -18.00 31.36
N ASN A 59 -26.95 -17.52 32.59
CA ASN A 59 -26.47 -16.23 33.10
C ASN A 59 -24.94 -16.21 33.10
N GLY A 60 -24.34 -15.51 32.14
CA GLY A 60 -22.91 -15.28 32.03
C GLY A 60 -22.64 -13.80 31.78
N LYS A 61 -22.00 -13.16 32.77
CA LYS A 61 -21.43 -11.80 32.70
C LYS A 61 -20.75 -11.57 31.35
N PRO A 62 -21.10 -10.52 30.56
CA PRO A 62 -20.52 -10.36 29.24
C PRO A 62 -19.07 -9.89 29.37
N SER A 63 -18.15 -10.84 29.32
CA SER A 63 -16.74 -10.60 29.00
C SER A 63 -16.70 -10.17 27.53
N SER A 64 -16.65 -8.86 27.31
CA SER A 64 -16.67 -8.25 25.98
C SER A 64 -15.31 -8.36 25.29
N ASN A 65 -14.89 -9.58 24.95
CA ASN A 65 -13.87 -9.80 23.94
C ASN A 65 -14.56 -9.90 22.57
N LYS A 66 -15.08 -8.75 22.09
CA LYS A 66 -15.38 -8.60 20.66
C LYS A 66 -14.08 -8.28 19.96
N ASN A 67 -13.72 -9.08 18.97
CA ASN A 67 -12.74 -8.71 17.96
C ASN A 67 -13.31 -7.48 17.23
N LYS A 68 -12.74 -6.30 17.44
CA LYS A 68 -13.28 -5.02 16.98
C LYS A 68 -12.71 -4.69 15.59
N THR A 69 -13.08 -5.50 14.62
CA THR A 69 -13.18 -5.09 13.21
C THR A 69 -14.04 -3.82 13.18
N VAL A 70 -13.76 -2.88 12.29
CA VAL A 70 -14.31 -1.51 12.25
C VAL A 70 -15.85 -1.37 12.33
N ASP A 71 -16.60 -2.46 12.25
CA ASP A 71 -18.07 -2.60 12.23
C ASP A 71 -18.81 -1.92 13.40
N ASN A 72 -18.15 -1.74 14.55
CA ASN A 72 -18.74 -1.03 15.71
C ASN A 72 -18.28 0.42 15.83
N PHE A 73 -17.72 1.00 14.77
CA PHE A 73 -17.31 2.41 14.79
C PHE A 73 -18.53 3.33 14.67
N ASP A 74 -18.72 4.17 15.67
CA ASP A 74 -19.67 5.29 15.63
C ASP A 74 -18.90 6.60 15.80
N ALA A 75 -18.84 7.40 14.74
CA ALA A 75 -18.14 8.67 14.72
C ALA A 75 -18.58 9.66 15.82
N LYS A 76 -19.83 9.55 16.30
CA LYS A 76 -20.39 10.45 17.32
C LYS A 76 -19.87 10.12 18.71
N THR A 77 -19.73 8.83 19.02
CA THR A 77 -19.33 8.35 20.35
C THR A 77 -17.86 7.89 20.42
N ALA A 78 -17.19 7.73 19.28
CA ALA A 78 -15.81 7.30 19.21
C ALA A 78 -14.85 8.31 19.85
N THR A 79 -13.92 7.76 20.64
CA THR A 79 -12.76 8.47 21.17
C THR A 79 -11.80 8.92 20.07
N ASN A 80 -10.95 9.91 20.35
CA ASN A 80 -9.90 10.35 19.41
C ASN A 80 -8.98 9.19 18.97
N LYS A 81 -8.71 8.25 19.89
CA LYS A 81 -7.95 7.03 19.56
C LYS A 81 -8.66 6.20 18.51
N GLN A 82 -9.95 5.92 18.72
CA GLN A 82 -10.75 5.12 17.79
C GLN A 82 -10.88 5.80 16.44
N LYS A 83 -11.06 7.13 16.41
CA LYS A 83 -11.09 7.93 15.18
C LYS A 83 -9.76 7.88 14.42
N GLY A 84 -8.64 7.99 15.12
CA GLY A 84 -7.30 7.87 14.51
C GLY A 84 -7.12 6.51 13.85
N ASN A 85 -7.26 5.42 14.62
CA ASN A 85 -7.14 4.06 14.11
C ASN A 85 -8.13 3.76 12.97
N TYR A 86 -9.37 4.24 13.06
CA TYR A 86 -10.36 4.07 11.99
C TYR A 86 -9.92 4.77 10.71
N GLY A 87 -9.36 5.98 10.81
CA GLY A 87 -8.79 6.72 9.69
C GLY A 87 -7.65 5.95 9.02
N GLU A 88 -6.70 5.43 9.80
CA GLU A 88 -5.57 4.64 9.28
C GLU A 88 -6.04 3.36 8.57
N ILE A 89 -7.01 2.64 9.15
CA ILE A 89 -7.57 1.42 8.56
C ILE A 89 -8.25 1.72 7.22
N LYS A 90 -9.13 2.72 7.19
CA LYS A 90 -9.87 3.10 5.97
C LYS A 90 -8.95 3.65 4.89
N SER A 91 -7.95 4.44 5.27
CA SER A 91 -6.93 4.92 4.35
C SER A 91 -6.19 3.75 3.70
N SER A 92 -5.65 2.84 4.51
CA SER A 92 -4.90 1.70 3.99
C SER A 92 -5.75 0.79 3.10
N ASP A 93 -7.02 0.58 3.44
CA ASP A 93 -7.95 -0.18 2.60
C ASP A 93 -8.14 0.50 1.23
N ASN A 94 -8.35 1.83 1.23
CA ASN A 94 -8.46 2.60 0.00
C ASN A 94 -7.18 2.50 -0.86
N LEU A 95 -5.99 2.71 -0.28
CA LEU A 95 -4.74 2.68 -1.03
C LEU A 95 -4.45 1.31 -1.68
N LEU A 96 -4.90 0.21 -1.07
CA LEU A 96 -4.64 -1.14 -1.57
C LEU A 96 -5.72 -1.65 -2.53
N ASN A 97 -6.97 -1.22 -2.35
CA ASN A 97 -8.13 -1.81 -3.03
C ASN A 97 -8.83 -0.86 -4.01
N ASN A 98 -8.48 0.43 -4.04
CA ASN A 98 -9.10 1.38 -4.98
C ASN A 98 -8.65 1.12 -6.42
N GLN A 99 -9.63 0.94 -7.30
CA GLN A 99 -9.42 0.61 -8.71
C GLN A 99 -8.83 1.80 -9.50
N SER A 100 -9.24 3.03 -9.20
CA SER A 100 -8.70 4.24 -9.83
C SER A 100 -7.20 4.40 -9.58
N LEU A 101 -6.73 4.02 -8.39
CA LEU A 101 -5.29 4.02 -8.06
C LEU A 101 -4.51 3.00 -8.91
N LYS A 102 -5.06 1.79 -9.07
CA LYS A 102 -4.44 0.75 -9.90
C LYS A 102 -4.38 1.19 -11.36
N GLU A 103 -5.45 1.77 -11.87
CA GLU A 103 -5.53 2.32 -13.24
C GLU A 103 -4.58 3.51 -13.44
N ALA A 104 -4.38 4.33 -12.41
CA ALA A 104 -3.38 5.40 -12.39
C ALA A 104 -1.93 4.89 -12.24
N GLY A 105 -1.72 3.57 -12.13
CA GLY A 105 -0.40 2.95 -12.09
C GLY A 105 0.19 2.78 -10.69
N PHE A 106 -0.63 2.85 -9.63
CA PHE A 106 -0.23 2.59 -8.25
C PHE A 106 -0.61 1.17 -7.83
N ASP A 107 0.27 0.21 -8.12
CA ASP A 107 0.18 -1.17 -7.60
C ASP A 107 0.88 -1.25 -6.25
N LEU A 108 0.19 -0.83 -5.20
CA LEU A 108 0.80 -0.60 -3.89
C LEU A 108 0.89 -1.85 -3.03
N LYS A 109 2.05 -2.04 -2.40
CA LYS A 109 2.31 -3.09 -1.40
C LYS A 109 2.80 -2.45 -0.12
N PRO A 110 2.21 -2.76 1.05
CA PRO A 110 2.64 -2.18 2.31
C PRO A 110 4.06 -2.63 2.63
N VAL A 111 4.88 -1.71 3.14
CA VAL A 111 6.23 -1.99 3.61
C VAL A 111 6.47 -1.37 4.99
N GLY A 112 7.22 -2.07 5.83
CA GLY A 112 7.40 -1.68 7.22
C GLY A 112 6.15 -1.95 8.06
N LYS A 113 5.76 -0.99 8.88
CA LYS A 113 4.65 -1.13 9.83
C LYS A 113 3.31 -1.28 9.13
N SER A 114 2.53 -2.25 9.60
CA SER A 114 1.14 -2.41 9.21
C SER A 114 0.25 -1.37 9.87
N ALA A 115 -0.83 -1.01 9.17
CA ALA A 115 -1.94 -0.26 9.75
C ALA A 115 -2.53 -1.01 10.98
N PRO A 116 -3.20 -0.29 11.90
CA PRO A 116 -3.90 -0.90 13.03
C PRO A 116 -4.87 -2.00 12.57
N THR A 117 -4.99 -3.07 13.35
CA THR A 117 -5.93 -4.16 13.05
C THR A 117 -7.33 -3.89 13.59
N GLY A 118 -7.46 -2.95 14.53
CA GLY A 118 -8.75 -2.54 15.06
C GLY A 118 -8.72 -1.17 15.74
N ILE A 119 -9.91 -0.58 15.92
CA ILE A 119 -10.05 0.79 16.41
C ILE A 119 -9.55 0.99 17.86
N ASN A 120 -9.23 -0.07 18.60
CA ASN A 120 -8.79 0.03 20.01
C ASN A 120 -7.30 -0.20 20.20
N ASP A 121 -6.58 -0.51 19.12
CA ASP A 121 -5.15 -0.72 19.12
C ASP A 121 -4.42 0.53 19.64
N LYS A 122 -3.20 0.32 20.13
CA LYS A 122 -2.38 1.42 20.65
C LYS A 122 -2.05 2.37 19.49
N ILE A 123 -2.21 3.68 19.73
CA ILE A 123 -1.79 4.68 18.74
C ILE A 123 -0.28 4.58 18.55
N VAL A 124 0.13 4.34 17.31
CA VAL A 124 1.50 4.43 16.86
C VAL A 124 1.71 5.79 16.23
N LYS A 125 2.58 6.62 16.83
CA LYS A 125 2.91 7.93 16.24
C LYS A 125 3.92 7.77 15.11
N GLY A 126 3.72 8.42 13.98
CA GLY A 126 4.70 8.42 12.90
C GLY A 126 4.05 8.71 11.56
N ILE A 127 4.61 8.11 10.51
CA ILE A 127 3.94 7.88 9.23
C ILE A 127 2.86 6.81 9.48
N ASP A 128 1.67 7.03 8.93
CA ASP A 128 0.53 6.13 9.12
C ASP A 128 0.56 4.97 8.11
N GLY A 129 0.94 5.25 6.86
CA GLY A 129 1.10 4.23 5.81
C GLY A 129 2.36 4.43 4.98
N LEU A 130 3.04 3.34 4.63
CA LEU A 130 4.20 3.33 3.75
C LEU A 130 4.07 2.16 2.77
N TYR A 131 4.18 2.45 1.49
CA TYR A 131 3.93 1.48 0.43
C TYR A 131 5.02 1.55 -0.64
N GLU A 132 5.41 0.39 -1.16
CA GLU A 132 6.19 0.26 -2.39
C GLU A 132 5.24 0.13 -3.57
N ASN A 133 5.52 0.84 -4.67
CA ASN A 133 4.79 0.69 -5.91
C ASN A 133 5.45 -0.41 -6.76
N ALA A 134 4.74 -1.51 -6.95
CA ALA A 134 5.22 -2.65 -7.72
C ALA A 134 5.12 -2.43 -9.25
N ASN A 135 4.48 -1.35 -9.71
CA ASN A 135 4.46 -0.99 -11.12
C ASN A 135 5.85 -0.54 -11.59
N GLN A 136 6.52 -1.41 -12.35
CA GLN A 136 7.87 -1.16 -12.88
C GLN A 136 7.93 0.03 -13.85
N ASN A 137 6.82 0.36 -14.50
CA ASN A 137 6.74 1.48 -15.45
C ASN A 137 6.51 2.83 -14.76
N SER A 138 6.26 2.85 -13.45
CA SER A 138 6.10 4.06 -12.67
C SER A 138 7.46 4.66 -12.29
N ASN A 139 7.59 5.98 -12.42
CA ASN A 139 8.70 6.74 -11.84
C ASN A 139 8.56 6.85 -10.30
N ILE A 140 7.35 6.73 -9.76
CA ILE A 140 7.11 6.66 -8.32
C ILE A 140 7.39 5.25 -7.82
N LYS A 141 8.34 5.14 -6.88
CA LYS A 141 8.74 3.89 -6.21
C LYS A 141 8.07 3.69 -4.86
N TYR A 142 7.76 4.77 -4.13
CA TYR A 142 7.09 4.67 -2.84
C TYR A 142 5.95 5.68 -2.70
N VAL A 143 4.97 5.32 -1.89
CA VAL A 143 3.90 6.21 -1.43
C VAL A 143 3.95 6.28 0.09
N ILE A 144 3.97 7.48 0.64
CA ILE A 144 3.88 7.75 2.08
C ILE A 144 2.52 8.38 2.33
N ASP A 145 1.71 7.75 3.18
CA ASP A 145 0.36 8.18 3.51
C ASP A 145 0.27 8.67 4.96
N GLU A 146 -0.51 9.73 5.15
CA GLU A 146 -0.97 10.20 6.45
C GLU A 146 -2.51 10.23 6.44
N ALA A 147 -3.12 9.59 7.43
CA ALA A 147 -4.56 9.51 7.56
C ALA A 147 -5.08 10.59 8.52
N LYS A 148 -6.20 11.23 8.15
CA LYS A 148 -6.90 12.19 9.00
C LYS A 148 -8.40 11.93 8.98
N PHE A 149 -8.95 11.71 10.17
CA PHE A 149 -10.40 11.56 10.35
C PHE A 149 -11.10 12.91 10.57
N GLY A 150 -12.19 13.14 9.84
CA GLY A 150 -13.04 14.31 9.95
C GLY A 150 -12.30 15.63 9.69
N SER A 151 -12.45 16.59 10.59
CA SER A 151 -11.82 17.91 10.50
C SER A 151 -10.33 17.93 10.88
N SER A 152 -9.75 16.80 11.31
CA SER A 152 -8.35 16.71 11.72
C SER A 152 -7.41 17.15 10.61
N GLN A 153 -6.37 17.92 10.93
CA GLN A 153 -5.40 18.44 9.95
C GLN A 153 -3.98 17.94 10.22
N LEU A 154 -3.08 18.17 9.24
CA LEU A 154 -1.65 17.97 9.41
C LEU A 154 -1.13 18.88 10.52
N GLY A 155 -0.43 18.31 11.49
CA GLY A 155 0.11 19.04 12.63
C GLY A 155 1.41 19.77 12.30
N LYS A 156 1.75 20.77 13.12
CA LYS A 156 3.10 21.37 13.17
C LYS A 156 3.89 20.73 14.30
N THR A 157 5.11 20.30 14.00
CA THR A 157 6.01 19.66 14.96
C THR A 157 7.30 20.46 15.11
N LYS A 158 8.20 20.01 16.00
CA LYS A 158 9.55 20.57 16.11
C LYS A 158 10.31 20.45 14.78
N ASP A 159 10.08 19.39 14.02
CA ASP A 159 10.69 19.12 12.72
C ASP A 159 9.91 19.78 11.56
N GLY A 160 9.03 20.74 11.83
CA GLY A 160 8.17 21.35 10.81
C GLY A 160 6.83 20.65 10.66
N ARG A 161 6.12 20.97 9.56
CA ARG A 161 4.79 20.44 9.25
C ARG A 161 4.87 18.93 8.98
N GLN A 162 3.85 18.17 9.41
CA GLN A 162 3.77 16.75 9.08
C GLN A 162 3.88 16.54 7.56
N MET A 163 4.48 15.42 7.17
CA MET A 163 4.76 15.05 5.77
C MET A 163 5.76 15.95 5.02
N SER A 164 6.33 16.98 5.64
CA SER A 164 7.46 17.70 5.04
C SER A 164 8.73 16.85 5.04
N ASN A 165 9.72 17.21 4.22
CA ASN A 165 11.03 16.58 4.22
C ASN A 165 11.71 16.62 5.60
N ASP A 166 11.67 17.77 6.26
CA ASP A 166 12.24 17.93 7.61
C ASP A 166 11.56 17.01 8.61
N TRP A 167 10.24 16.88 8.52
CA TRP A 167 9.49 16.00 9.40
C TRP A 167 9.84 14.54 9.14
N LEU A 168 9.76 14.08 7.88
CA LEU A 168 10.06 12.70 7.49
C LEU A 168 11.46 12.26 7.94
N ASN A 169 12.45 13.14 7.76
CA ASN A 169 13.84 12.88 8.13
C ASN A 169 14.16 13.17 9.60
N GLY A 170 13.30 13.91 10.30
CA GLY A 170 13.52 14.35 11.68
C GLY A 170 14.67 15.35 11.81
N ALA A 171 14.73 16.35 10.92
CA ALA A 171 15.89 17.24 10.76
C ALA A 171 16.34 17.96 12.04
N LYS A 172 15.41 18.31 12.95
CA LYS A 172 15.74 19.02 14.21
C LYS A 172 15.87 18.07 15.40
N THR A 173 15.02 17.05 15.46
CA THR A 173 14.96 16.11 16.59
C THR A 173 15.89 14.91 16.44
N ARG A 174 16.46 14.70 15.25
CA ARG A 174 17.24 13.51 14.85
C ARG A 174 16.45 12.21 14.98
N LYS A 175 15.11 12.28 14.88
CA LYS A 175 14.21 11.13 14.94
C LYS A 175 13.57 10.89 13.57
N SER A 176 14.24 10.16 12.68
CA SER A 176 13.69 9.85 11.36
C SER A 176 12.37 9.06 11.49
N ARG A 177 11.28 9.58 10.88
CA ARG A 177 10.01 8.84 10.82
C ARG A 177 10.04 7.77 9.75
N ILE A 178 10.79 7.95 8.67
CA ILE A 178 11.03 6.90 7.67
C ILE A 178 11.69 5.69 8.34
N LEU A 179 12.79 5.89 9.08
CA LEU A 179 13.46 4.80 9.80
C LEU A 179 12.53 4.11 10.80
N LYS A 180 11.71 4.89 11.50
CA LYS A 180 10.73 4.35 12.45
C LYS A 180 9.60 3.57 11.76
N ALA A 181 9.19 3.96 10.55
CA ALA A 181 8.13 3.31 9.79
C ALA A 181 8.58 1.93 9.26
N VAL A 182 9.88 1.76 9.00
CA VAL A 182 10.47 0.48 8.57
C VAL A 182 11.10 -0.31 9.71
N ASP A 183 10.63 -0.11 10.93
CA ASP A 183 11.08 -0.82 12.14
C ASP A 183 12.61 -0.80 12.37
N GLY A 184 13.28 0.27 11.96
CA GLY A 184 14.72 0.43 12.13
C GLY A 184 15.57 -0.21 11.03
N ASP A 185 14.98 -0.73 9.95
CA ASP A 185 15.74 -1.17 8.77
C ASP A 185 16.43 0.02 8.11
N ALA A 186 17.72 0.20 8.42
CA ALA A 186 18.53 1.29 7.90
C ALA A 186 18.73 1.23 6.38
N LYS A 187 18.75 0.03 5.78
CA LYS A 187 18.95 -0.12 4.33
C LYS A 187 17.69 0.32 3.59
N LEU A 188 16.53 -0.15 4.04
CA LEU A 188 15.25 0.24 3.45
C LEU A 188 14.97 1.73 3.68
N ALA A 189 15.24 2.25 4.88
CA ALA A 189 15.10 3.67 5.17
C ALA A 189 15.98 4.54 4.26
N SER A 190 17.23 4.12 4.01
CA SER A 190 18.14 4.81 3.10
C SER A 190 17.62 4.82 1.66
N LYS A 191 17.11 3.68 1.17
CA LYS A 191 16.48 3.59 -0.17
C LYS A 191 15.31 4.55 -0.33
N ILE A 192 14.40 4.57 0.66
CA ILE A 192 13.23 5.47 0.62
C ILE A 192 13.67 6.93 0.70
N THR A 193 14.67 7.25 1.53
CA THR A 193 15.21 8.61 1.64
C THR A 193 15.87 9.06 0.33
N LYS A 194 16.56 8.16 -0.37
CA LYS A 194 17.10 8.43 -1.71
C LYS A 194 15.98 8.66 -2.72
N ALA A 195 14.98 7.78 -2.79
CA ALA A 195 13.81 7.96 -3.65
C ALA A 195 13.11 9.31 -3.39
N LEU A 196 13.05 9.75 -2.12
CA LEU A 196 12.49 11.06 -1.76
C LEU A 196 13.29 12.23 -2.34
N GLN A 197 14.62 12.12 -2.40
CA GLN A 197 15.52 13.10 -3.02
C GLN A 197 15.41 13.09 -4.54
N ASP A 198 15.25 11.90 -5.12
CA ASP A 198 15.15 11.68 -6.56
C ASP A 198 13.72 11.96 -7.10
N GLN A 199 12.82 12.47 -6.25
CA GLN A 199 11.41 12.76 -6.57
C GLN A 199 10.59 11.54 -7.00
N GLU A 200 10.96 10.36 -6.53
CA GLU A 200 10.30 9.07 -6.81
C GLU A 200 9.32 8.66 -5.69
N VAL A 201 8.88 9.61 -4.86
CA VAL A 201 7.97 9.36 -3.73
C VAL A 201 6.78 10.29 -3.80
N GLU A 202 5.58 9.71 -3.75
CA GLU A 202 4.35 10.45 -3.54
C GLU A 202 4.03 10.56 -2.05
N ARG A 203 3.68 11.77 -1.61
CA ARG A 203 3.21 12.01 -0.25
C ARG A 203 1.71 12.28 -0.32
N VAL A 204 0.93 11.51 0.41
CA VAL A 204 -0.52 11.50 0.31
C VAL A 204 -1.14 11.80 1.67
N LEU A 205 -2.15 12.65 1.66
CA LEU A 205 -3.07 12.86 2.76
C LEU A 205 -4.38 12.14 2.45
N SER A 206 -4.75 11.17 3.27
CA SER A 206 -6.03 10.50 3.18
C SER A 206 -7.01 11.07 4.20
N LYS A 207 -8.02 11.78 3.71
CA LYS A 207 -9.10 12.36 4.51
C LYS A 207 -10.26 11.38 4.58
N VAL A 208 -10.51 10.88 5.79
CA VAL A 208 -11.57 9.92 6.05
C VAL A 208 -12.74 10.63 6.73
N ASP A 209 -13.93 10.54 6.14
CA ASP A 209 -15.14 11.11 6.72
C ASP A 209 -15.79 10.17 7.76
N SER A 210 -16.89 10.63 8.38
CA SER A 210 -17.62 9.85 9.39
C SER A 210 -18.31 8.60 8.84
N SER A 211 -18.51 8.53 7.52
CA SER A 211 -19.08 7.37 6.83
C SER A 211 -18.00 6.40 6.35
N GLY A 212 -16.72 6.77 6.47
CA GLY A 212 -15.58 5.98 6.05
C GLY A 212 -15.19 6.17 4.59
N ASN A 213 -15.72 7.20 3.90
CA ASN A 213 -15.26 7.55 2.57
C ASN A 213 -13.89 8.22 2.66
N VAL A 214 -13.02 7.91 1.71
CA VAL A 214 -11.65 8.43 1.67
C VAL A 214 -11.50 9.37 0.48
N LYS A 215 -10.95 10.56 0.73
CA LYS A 215 -10.44 11.47 -0.31
C LYS A 215 -8.94 11.65 -0.12
N THR A 216 -8.20 11.52 -1.20
CA THR A 216 -6.75 11.54 -1.24
C THR A 216 -6.24 12.86 -1.81
N PHE A 217 -5.17 13.40 -1.23
CA PHE A 217 -4.55 14.64 -1.68
C PHE A 217 -3.04 14.51 -1.71
N ARG A 218 -2.42 15.07 -2.75
CA ARG A 218 -0.96 15.14 -2.86
C ARG A 218 -0.40 16.23 -1.94
N ILE A 219 0.72 15.92 -1.29
CA ILE A 219 1.46 16.82 -0.41
C ILE A 219 2.85 17.09 -1.01
N ASP A 220 3.27 18.35 -0.99
CA ASP A 220 4.60 18.75 -1.45
C ASP A 220 5.71 18.50 -0.40
N ALA A 221 6.95 18.86 -0.73
CA ALA A 221 8.10 18.70 0.17
C ALA A 221 8.05 19.57 1.44
N LYS A 222 7.22 20.61 1.46
CA LYS A 222 7.03 21.53 2.60
C LYS A 222 5.90 21.06 3.54
N GLY A 223 5.13 20.05 3.13
CA GLY A 223 3.98 19.54 3.87
C GLY A 223 2.67 20.24 3.48
N ASP A 224 2.66 20.97 2.37
CA ASP A 224 1.48 21.70 1.87
C ASP A 224 0.69 20.83 0.88
N ILE A 225 -0.64 20.92 0.97
CA ILE A 225 -1.53 20.17 0.08
C ILE A 225 -1.60 20.89 -1.26
N ILE A 226 -1.29 20.18 -2.35
CA ILE A 226 -1.16 20.78 -3.70
C ILE A 226 -2.21 20.31 -4.71
N GLY A 227 -3.07 19.36 -4.35
CA GLY A 227 -4.16 18.92 -5.21
C GLY A 227 -4.74 17.57 -4.80
N GLU A 228 -5.83 17.17 -5.43
CA GLU A 228 -6.35 15.80 -5.29
C GLU A 228 -5.35 14.82 -5.88
N TRP A 229 -5.24 13.66 -5.24
CA TRP A 229 -4.51 12.50 -5.75
C TRP A 229 -5.55 11.47 -6.23
N PRO A 230 -5.26 10.65 -7.26
CA PRO A 230 -6.25 9.77 -7.88
C PRO A 230 -6.91 8.77 -6.92
#